data_AF-A0A927RQ37-F1
#
_entry.id   AF-A0A927RQ37-F1
#
_cell.length_a   1.000
_cell.length_b   1.000
_cell.length_c   1.000
_cell.angle_alpha   90.00
_cell.angle_beta   90.00
_cell.angle_gamma   90.00
#
_symmetry.space_group_name_H-M   'P 1'
#
loop_
_entity.id
_entity.type
_entity.pdbx_description
1 polymer ?
#
loop_
_entity_poly.entity_id
_entity_poly.type
_entity_poly.pdbx_seq_one_letter_code
_entity_poly.pdbx_strand_id
1 'polypeptide(L)'
;MNDLATGVGTGRPGPEHGRRLTSYAWGRVFLLGLAVWLVAVILTLSSGDTALVPTVVLLGSFLIPLTYATWVYERGRVSEITLALVVRAFLVSGLLGLLSASLLDNYLNAPTPFLYAGFALAQELVKVLALLYVARRVRRRTLRTGLVLGATVGFGFGAFETAGQALQALMNVSGLSMGALVETELLRALLAPVGQGLWTALIGGTIFAATKGDRWRFTSGVFFAYLGGSLLHALWDSLRSVAVVFTLLTTNTSWESRLLTLGYIPRPSTAQVHLYTVTTAVGYVLVAALGVLWLGILRRRMEPVTAILGPPEPAVGTTEASEATATPAGPAEAVEPAGAVESAGAVEPAEQAEPSEPSEPGEPSEPAQPVAQAAGTNEPGQSATQAPAEPASGDRTPDKTDA
;
A
#
# COMPACT_ATOMS: atom_id res chain seq x y z
N MET A 1 40.31 -58.35 -1.63
CA MET A 1 41.05 -58.47 -0.36
C MET A 1 41.86 -57.19 -0.18
N ASN A 2 41.46 -56.43 0.84
CA ASN A 2 42.11 -55.29 1.51
C ASN A 2 42.15 -53.96 0.73
N ASP A 3 41.35 -52.96 1.09
CA ASP A 3 41.51 -52.03 2.24
C ASP A 3 42.72 -51.09 2.03
N LEU A 4 42.75 -49.79 2.32
CA LEU A 4 41.84 -48.78 2.87
C LEU A 4 42.65 -47.46 2.81
N ALA A 5 41.95 -46.33 2.73
CA ALA A 5 42.36 -44.99 3.22
C ALA A 5 43.55 -44.24 2.53
N THR A 6 43.25 -43.08 1.95
CA THR A 6 43.49 -41.75 2.57
C THR A 6 43.23 -40.63 1.56
N GLY A 7 42.48 -39.60 1.95
CA GLY A 7 42.26 -38.40 1.14
C GLY A 7 40.90 -37.72 1.29
N VAL A 8 40.33 -37.69 2.50
CA VAL A 8 39.23 -36.77 2.83
C VAL A 8 39.80 -35.34 2.86
N GLY A 9 39.72 -34.66 1.72
CA GLY A 9 39.94 -33.23 1.63
C GLY A 9 38.71 -32.49 2.13
N THR A 10 38.79 -32.02 3.38
CA THR A 10 37.84 -31.11 4.02
C THR A 10 37.91 -29.73 3.34
N GLY A 11 37.29 -29.60 2.18
CA GLY A 11 36.98 -28.30 1.59
C GLY A 11 35.91 -27.61 2.43
N ARG A 12 36.31 -26.85 3.45
CA ARG A 12 35.44 -25.82 4.05
C ARG A 12 34.93 -24.94 2.90
N PRO A 13 33.61 -24.74 2.71
CA PRO A 13 33.15 -23.64 1.88
C PRO A 13 33.70 -22.36 2.52
N GLY A 14 34.61 -21.70 1.82
CA GLY A 14 35.15 -20.41 2.24
C GLY A 14 33.99 -19.44 2.48
N PRO A 15 34.13 -18.49 3.42
CA PRO A 15 33.08 -17.52 3.65
C PRO A 15 32.91 -16.71 2.36
N GLU A 16 31.72 -16.74 1.77
CA GLU A 16 31.37 -15.89 0.63
C GLU A 16 31.36 -14.41 1.04
N HIS A 17 32.55 -13.84 1.19
CA HIS A 17 32.79 -12.41 1.25
C HIS A 17 33.09 -11.95 -0.17
N GLY A 18 32.08 -11.51 -0.92
CA GLY A 18 32.40 -11.00 -2.26
C GLY A 18 31.30 -10.64 -3.22
N ARG A 19 30.21 -9.99 -2.80
CA ARG A 19 29.50 -9.06 -3.69
C ARG A 19 28.91 -7.87 -2.93
N ARG A 20 29.80 -7.06 -2.35
CA ARG A 20 29.53 -5.63 -2.17
C ARG A 20 29.63 -4.93 -3.53
N LEU A 21 28.70 -5.24 -4.43
CA LEU A 21 28.36 -4.27 -5.45
C LEU A 21 27.36 -3.35 -4.77
N THR A 22 27.77 -2.11 -4.49
CA THR A 22 26.85 -1.00 -4.32
C THR A 22 26.11 -0.80 -5.64
N SER A 23 25.24 -1.75 -5.96
CA SER A 23 24.41 -1.72 -7.13
C SER A 23 23.39 -0.60 -6.90
N TYR A 24 23.31 0.33 -7.84
CA TYR A 24 22.22 1.28 -7.92
C TYR A 24 21.05 0.62 -8.66
N ALA A 25 20.70 -0.66 -8.41
CA ALA A 25 19.61 -1.31 -9.13
C ALA A 25 18.28 -0.66 -8.80
N TRP A 26 18.06 -0.21 -7.56
CA TRP A 26 16.86 0.57 -7.23
C TRP A 26 16.75 1.81 -8.13
N GLY A 27 17.86 2.52 -8.34
CA GLY A 27 17.91 3.71 -9.21
C GLY A 27 17.69 3.35 -10.68
N ARG A 28 18.24 2.23 -11.15
CA ARG A 28 18.01 1.73 -12.52
C ARG A 28 16.56 1.31 -12.73
N VAL A 29 15.95 0.59 -11.79
CA VAL A 29 14.53 0.21 -11.83
C VAL A 29 13.65 1.44 -11.92
N PHE A 30 13.93 2.46 -11.08
CA PHE A 30 13.20 3.71 -11.11
C PHE A 30 13.35 4.46 -12.45
N LEU A 31 14.59 4.72 -12.89
CA LEU A 31 14.85 5.52 -14.08
C LEU A 31 14.38 4.82 -15.37
N LEU A 32 14.65 3.52 -15.49
CA LEU A 32 14.20 2.74 -16.66
C LEU A 32 12.68 2.63 -16.67
N GLY A 33 12.07 2.30 -15.54
CA GLY A 33 10.61 2.22 -15.45
C GLY A 33 9.93 3.57 -15.70
N LEU A 34 10.52 4.67 -15.23
CA LEU A 34 10.02 6.02 -15.50
C LEU A 34 10.12 6.36 -16.99
N ALA A 35 11.25 6.02 -17.64
CA ALA A 35 11.41 6.23 -19.08
C ALA A 35 10.39 5.42 -19.89
N VAL A 36 10.19 4.15 -19.54
CA VAL A 36 9.19 3.30 -20.22
C VAL A 36 7.77 3.82 -19.98
N TRP A 37 7.43 4.24 -18.76
CA TRP A 37 6.13 4.83 -18.46
C TRP A 37 5.89 6.12 -19.25
N LEU A 38 6.88 7.02 -19.32
CA LEU A 38 6.78 8.25 -20.11
C LEU A 38 6.56 7.95 -21.60
N VAL A 39 7.32 7.00 -22.15
CA VAL A 39 7.14 6.57 -23.55
C VAL A 39 5.75 5.98 -23.75
N ALA A 40 5.27 5.12 -22.85
CA ALA A 40 3.94 4.54 -22.95
C ALA A 40 2.84 5.61 -22.90
N VAL A 41 2.95 6.60 -22.01
CA VAL A 41 2.01 7.73 -21.92
C VAL A 41 2.03 8.56 -23.21
N ILE A 42 3.22 8.95 -23.69
CA ILE A 42 3.36 9.76 -24.91
C ILE A 42 2.79 9.02 -26.13
N LEU A 43 3.10 7.74 -26.28
CA LEU A 43 2.59 6.93 -27.40
C LEU A 43 1.07 6.83 -27.31
N THR A 44 0.50 6.49 -26.15
CA THR A 44 -0.96 6.39 -25.96
C THR A 44 -1.67 7.72 -26.29
N LEU A 45 -1.11 8.85 -25.83
CA LEU A 45 -1.68 10.17 -26.07
C LEU A 45 -1.56 10.64 -27.52
N SER A 46 -0.48 10.27 -28.22
CA SER A 46 -0.23 10.69 -29.60
C SER A 46 -0.90 9.81 -30.64
N SER A 47 -0.99 8.49 -30.41
CA SER A 47 -1.63 7.55 -31.32
C SER A 47 -3.14 7.45 -31.12
N GLY A 48 -3.63 7.75 -29.92
CA GLY A 48 -5.01 7.45 -29.52
C GLY A 48 -5.29 5.95 -29.35
N ASP A 49 -4.27 5.10 -29.49
CA ASP A 49 -4.37 3.66 -29.31
C ASP A 49 -4.31 3.29 -27.83
N THR A 50 -5.36 2.63 -27.34
CA THR A 50 -5.52 2.24 -25.94
C THR A 50 -4.79 0.94 -25.59
N ALA A 51 -4.11 0.29 -26.55
CA ALA A 51 -3.37 -0.94 -26.30
C ALA A 51 -2.31 -0.82 -25.19
N LEU A 52 -1.75 0.38 -24.98
CA LEU A 52 -0.75 0.66 -23.96
C LEU A 52 -1.34 1.10 -22.61
N VAL A 53 -2.66 1.29 -22.50
CA VAL A 53 -3.33 1.68 -21.24
C VAL A 53 -2.97 0.74 -20.07
N PRO A 54 -3.01 -0.60 -20.22
CA PRO A 54 -2.61 -1.49 -19.13
C PRO A 54 -1.15 -1.28 -18.71
N THR A 55 -0.26 -0.99 -19.65
CA THR A 55 1.16 -0.70 -19.36
C THR A 55 1.32 0.60 -18.58
N VAL A 56 0.58 1.65 -18.95
CA VAL A 56 0.57 2.93 -18.22
C VAL A 56 0.10 2.69 -16.78
N VAL A 57 -1.07 2.06 -16.59
CA VAL A 57 -1.65 1.76 -15.27
C VAL A 57 -0.71 0.95 -14.39
N LEU A 58 -0.10 -0.10 -14.94
CA LEU A 58 0.81 -0.95 -14.17
C LEU A 58 2.10 -0.22 -13.80
N LEU A 59 2.72 0.50 -14.74
CA LEU A 59 3.97 1.19 -14.44
C LEU A 59 3.76 2.39 -13.51
N GLY A 60 2.75 3.23 -13.74
CA GLY A 60 2.52 4.40 -12.90
C GLY A 60 2.14 4.02 -11.47
N SER A 61 1.40 2.93 -11.30
CA SER A 61 0.98 2.44 -9.97
C SER A 61 2.08 1.65 -9.23
N PHE A 62 2.93 0.89 -9.92
CA PHE A 62 3.89 -0.03 -9.28
C PHE A 62 5.34 0.46 -9.28
N LEU A 63 5.74 1.46 -10.07
CA LEU A 63 7.14 1.86 -10.21
C LEU A 63 7.83 2.24 -8.89
N ILE A 64 7.24 3.17 -8.13
CA ILE A 64 7.79 3.59 -6.83
C ILE A 64 7.74 2.43 -5.80
N PRO A 65 6.61 1.71 -5.65
CA PRO A 65 6.54 0.51 -4.81
C PRO A 65 7.63 -0.55 -5.11
N LEU A 66 7.88 -0.85 -6.39
CA LEU A 66 8.91 -1.81 -6.81
C LEU A 66 10.33 -1.26 -6.63
N THR A 67 10.52 0.05 -6.82
CA THR A 67 11.77 0.74 -6.51
C THR A 67 12.11 0.59 -5.03
N TYR A 68 11.12 0.76 -4.15
CA TYR A 68 11.30 0.54 -2.71
C TYR A 68 11.64 -0.92 -2.40
N ALA A 69 10.93 -1.90 -2.96
CA ALA A 69 11.21 -3.31 -2.75
C ALA A 69 12.66 -3.67 -3.16
N THR A 70 13.11 -3.14 -4.30
CA THR A 70 14.49 -3.30 -4.78
C THR A 70 15.49 -2.63 -3.83
N TRP A 71 15.18 -1.43 -3.36
CA TRP A 71 16.02 -0.71 -2.39
C TRP A 71 16.17 -1.47 -1.07
N VAL A 72 15.09 -2.08 -0.56
CA VAL A 72 15.14 -2.92 0.66
C VAL A 72 16.08 -4.10 0.46
N TYR A 73 15.96 -4.79 -0.67
CA TYR A 73 16.80 -5.93 -1.01
C TYR A 73 18.28 -5.56 -1.11
N GLU A 74 18.62 -4.50 -1.83
CA GLU A 74 20.01 -4.06 -2.01
C GLU A 74 20.67 -3.58 -0.73
N ARG A 75 19.89 -2.96 0.17
CA ARG A 75 20.43 -2.42 1.42
C ARG A 75 20.82 -3.53 2.39
N GLY A 76 20.20 -4.71 2.35
CA GLY A 76 20.59 -5.90 3.14
C GLY A 76 20.70 -5.67 4.66
N ARG A 77 20.15 -4.57 5.19
CA ARG A 77 20.39 -4.12 6.58
C ARG A 77 19.52 -4.84 7.62
N VAL A 78 18.56 -5.64 7.17
CA VAL A 78 17.65 -6.39 8.04
C VAL A 78 17.77 -7.87 7.67
N SER A 79 18.63 -8.59 8.39
CA SER A 79 18.99 -9.99 8.11
C SER A 79 17.82 -10.97 8.03
N GLU A 80 16.67 -10.62 8.59
CA GLU A 80 15.45 -11.44 8.63
C GLU A 80 14.53 -11.24 7.41
N ILE A 81 14.74 -10.18 6.62
CA ILE A 81 13.88 -9.84 5.50
C ILE A 81 14.47 -10.43 4.22
N THR A 82 13.93 -11.57 3.81
CA THR A 82 14.27 -12.21 2.53
C THR A 82 13.49 -11.58 1.37
N LEU A 83 14.02 -11.68 0.14
CA LEU A 83 13.30 -11.23 -1.06
C LEU A 83 11.93 -11.93 -1.18
N ALA A 84 11.87 -13.23 -0.90
CA ALA A 84 10.62 -13.99 -0.90
C ALA A 84 9.59 -13.43 0.10
N LEU A 85 10.03 -12.97 1.28
CA LEU A 85 9.15 -12.33 2.24
C LEU A 85 8.65 -10.97 1.73
N VAL A 86 9.51 -10.16 1.12
CA VAL A 86 9.14 -8.87 0.54
C VAL A 86 8.08 -9.05 -0.56
N VAL A 87 8.35 -9.95 -1.51
CA VAL A 87 7.42 -10.26 -2.61
C VAL A 87 6.10 -10.81 -2.07
N ARG A 88 6.14 -11.73 -1.10
CA ARG A 88 4.92 -12.26 -0.48
C ARG A 88 4.12 -11.18 0.25
N ALA A 89 4.78 -10.34 1.04
CA ALA A 89 4.13 -9.23 1.76
C ALA A 89 3.46 -8.25 0.79
N PHE A 90 4.17 -7.91 -0.28
CA PHE A 90 3.68 -7.04 -1.33
C PHE A 90 2.44 -7.61 -2.03
N LEU A 91 2.53 -8.86 -2.52
CA LEU A 91 1.44 -9.49 -3.27
C LEU A 91 0.23 -9.81 -2.40
N VAL A 92 0.42 -10.39 -1.21
CA VAL A 92 -0.69 -10.71 -0.30
C VAL A 92 -1.44 -9.44 0.08
N SER A 93 -0.71 -8.38 0.46
CA SER A 93 -1.35 -7.12 0.82
C SER A 93 -2.01 -6.44 -0.37
N GLY A 94 -1.41 -6.51 -1.57
CA GLY A 94 -1.96 -5.94 -2.79
C GLY A 94 -3.27 -6.60 -3.22
N LEU A 95 -3.30 -7.94 -3.24
CA LEU A 95 -4.50 -8.70 -3.57
C LEU A 95 -5.61 -8.47 -2.53
N LEU A 96 -5.27 -8.47 -1.24
CA LEU A 96 -6.24 -8.12 -0.20
C LEU A 96 -6.74 -6.69 -0.36
N GLY A 97 -5.90 -5.75 -0.77
CA GLY A 97 -6.29 -4.37 -1.05
C GLY A 97 -7.30 -4.25 -2.18
N LEU A 98 -7.08 -4.97 -3.29
CA LEU A 98 -8.03 -5.00 -4.40
C LEU A 98 -9.39 -5.56 -3.96
N LEU A 99 -9.39 -6.69 -3.26
CA LEU A 99 -10.62 -7.33 -2.79
C LEU A 99 -11.35 -6.47 -1.74
N SER A 100 -10.62 -5.89 -0.80
CA SER A 100 -11.22 -5.05 0.25
C SER A 100 -11.77 -3.74 -0.30
N ALA A 101 -11.15 -3.14 -1.32
CA ALA A 101 -11.72 -1.98 -2.01
C ALA A 101 -13.08 -2.31 -2.64
N SER A 102 -13.19 -3.42 -3.38
CA SER A 102 -14.46 -3.84 -3.99
C SER A 102 -15.53 -4.19 -2.97
N LEU A 103 -15.16 -4.84 -1.86
CA LEU A 103 -16.12 -5.20 -0.81
C LEU A 103 -16.59 -3.97 -0.03
N LEU A 104 -15.67 -3.12 0.44
CA LEU A 104 -16.02 -1.94 1.22
C LEU A 104 -16.88 -0.97 0.44
N ASP A 105 -16.65 -0.79 -0.86
CA ASP A 105 -17.52 0.04 -1.70
C ASP A 105 -18.96 -0.48 -1.60
N ASN A 106 -19.19 -1.76 -1.91
CA ASN A 106 -20.53 -2.37 -1.83
C ASN A 106 -21.24 -2.23 -0.47
N TYR A 107 -20.50 -2.27 0.65
CA TYR A 107 -21.08 -2.21 2.00
C TYR A 107 -21.12 -0.80 2.62
N LEU A 108 -20.27 0.13 2.20
CA LEU A 108 -20.13 1.47 2.77
C LEU A 108 -20.59 2.59 1.82
N ASN A 109 -21.44 2.29 0.84
CA ASN A 109 -21.94 3.27 -0.13
C ASN A 109 -22.99 4.27 0.42
N ALA A 110 -23.44 4.13 1.67
CA ALA A 110 -24.38 5.07 2.26
C ALA A 110 -23.65 6.36 2.71
N PRO A 111 -24.01 7.54 2.17
CA PRO A 111 -23.34 8.80 2.51
C PRO A 111 -23.58 9.13 3.99
N THR A 112 -22.59 8.83 4.82
CA THR A 112 -22.59 9.11 6.26
C THR A 112 -21.38 9.97 6.64
N PRO A 113 -21.48 10.80 7.70
CA PRO A 113 -20.35 11.62 8.16
C PRO A 113 -19.10 10.81 8.54
N PHE A 114 -19.26 9.51 8.83
CA PHE A 114 -18.20 8.61 9.27
C PHE A 114 -17.68 7.68 8.17
N LEU A 115 -18.14 7.85 6.91
CA LEU A 115 -17.80 6.97 5.80
C LEU A 115 -16.28 6.84 5.60
N TYR A 116 -15.57 7.96 5.49
CA TYR A 116 -14.10 7.96 5.33
C TYR A 116 -13.38 7.30 6.51
N ALA A 117 -13.85 7.53 7.73
CA ALA A 117 -13.26 6.93 8.92
C ALA A 117 -13.48 5.42 8.94
N GLY A 118 -14.69 4.95 8.63
CA GLY A 118 -15.01 3.52 8.55
C GLY A 118 -14.21 2.79 7.47
N PHE A 119 -14.12 3.39 6.28
CA PHE A 119 -13.36 2.84 5.17
C PHE A 119 -11.87 2.74 5.51
N ALA A 120 -11.28 3.82 6.03
CA ALA A 120 -9.89 3.86 6.44
C ALA A 120 -9.56 2.86 7.56
N LEU A 121 -10.41 2.75 8.59
CA LEU A 121 -10.25 1.76 9.67
C LEU A 121 -10.23 0.34 9.10
N ALA A 122 -11.22 0.00 8.28
CA ALA A 122 -11.33 -1.33 7.70
C ALA A 122 -10.13 -1.67 6.79
N GLN A 123 -9.68 -0.74 5.95
CA GLN A 123 -8.50 -0.96 5.11
C GLN A 123 -7.20 -1.09 5.91
N GLU A 124 -6.98 -0.24 6.91
CA GLU A 124 -5.80 -0.36 7.77
C GLU A 124 -5.82 -1.68 8.56
N LEU A 125 -7.00 -2.17 8.95
CA LEU A 125 -7.14 -3.47 9.61
C LEU A 125 -6.72 -4.59 8.65
N VAL A 126 -7.15 -4.56 7.39
CA VAL A 126 -6.74 -5.53 6.38
C VAL A 126 -5.21 -5.55 6.21
N LYS A 127 -4.56 -4.38 6.16
CA LYS A 127 -3.09 -4.28 6.09
C LYS A 127 -2.41 -4.86 7.34
N VAL A 128 -2.95 -4.58 8.53
CA VAL A 128 -2.43 -5.16 9.78
C VAL A 128 -2.56 -6.68 9.76
N LEU A 129 -3.69 -7.23 9.35
CA LEU A 129 -3.89 -8.68 9.24
C LEU A 129 -2.94 -9.30 8.21
N ALA A 130 -2.77 -8.65 7.05
CA ALA A 130 -1.81 -9.07 6.03
C ALA A 130 -0.37 -9.09 6.61
N LEU A 131 0.02 -8.03 7.32
CA LEU A 131 1.33 -7.93 7.98
C LEU A 131 1.53 -9.06 9.00
N LEU A 132 0.56 -9.28 9.90
CA LEU A 132 0.64 -10.34 10.91
C LEU A 132 0.75 -11.73 10.27
N TYR A 133 -0.02 -11.98 9.21
CA TYR A 133 0.02 -13.23 8.46
C TYR A 133 1.40 -13.48 7.83
N VAL A 134 1.95 -12.51 7.11
CA VAL A 134 3.25 -12.69 6.43
C VAL A 134 4.43 -12.70 7.42
N ALA A 135 4.28 -12.01 8.56
CA ALA A 135 5.29 -11.93 9.62
C ALA A 135 5.30 -13.12 10.58
N ARG A 136 4.33 -14.04 10.50
CA ARG A 136 4.18 -15.15 11.46
C ARG A 136 5.42 -16.04 11.63
N ARG A 137 6.27 -16.13 10.60
CA ARG A 137 7.53 -16.92 10.61
C ARG A 137 8.80 -16.08 10.80
N VAL A 138 8.68 -14.76 10.97
CA VAL A 138 9.84 -13.88 11.20
C VAL A 138 10.33 -14.07 12.64
N ARG A 139 11.60 -14.47 12.84
CA ARG A 139 12.16 -14.79 14.16
C ARG A 139 12.49 -13.52 14.95
N ARG A 140 13.29 -12.60 14.38
CA ARG A 140 13.64 -11.35 15.08
C ARG A 140 12.70 -10.21 14.69
N ARG A 141 11.73 -9.96 15.56
CA ARG A 141 10.79 -8.84 15.45
C ARG A 141 11.37 -7.60 16.15
N THR A 142 11.95 -6.70 15.36
CA THR A 142 12.46 -5.41 15.84
C THR A 142 11.67 -4.26 15.24
N LEU A 143 11.73 -3.06 15.82
CA LEU A 143 11.11 -1.86 15.21
C LEU A 143 11.52 -1.73 13.74
N ARG A 144 12.81 -1.85 13.43
CA ARG A 144 13.32 -1.69 12.06
C ARG A 144 12.74 -2.73 11.12
N THR A 145 12.67 -3.99 11.54
CA THR A 145 12.03 -5.06 10.76
C THR A 145 10.55 -4.74 10.49
N GLY A 146 9.84 -4.25 11.52
CA GLY A 146 8.43 -3.88 11.41
C GLY A 146 8.19 -2.66 10.51
N LEU A 147 9.06 -1.63 10.57
CA LEU A 147 9.01 -0.47 9.68
C LEU A 147 9.17 -0.90 8.21
N VAL A 148 10.19 -1.72 7.92
CA VAL A 148 10.49 -2.14 6.55
C VAL A 148 9.40 -3.05 5.98
N LEU A 149 8.97 -4.04 6.76
CA LEU A 149 7.92 -4.98 6.35
C LEU A 149 6.55 -4.30 6.28
N GLY A 150 6.24 -3.40 7.22
CA GLY A 150 5.04 -2.57 7.20
C GLY A 150 4.99 -1.66 5.98
N ALA A 151 6.09 -0.99 5.63
CA ALA A 151 6.17 -0.24 4.37
C ALA A 151 5.94 -1.13 3.15
N THR A 152 6.49 -2.35 3.14
CA THR A 152 6.28 -3.29 2.03
C THR A 152 4.81 -3.66 1.84
N VAL A 153 4.10 -3.91 2.95
CA VAL A 153 2.65 -4.15 2.96
C VAL A 153 1.90 -2.91 2.45
N GLY A 154 2.21 -1.73 2.99
CA GLY A 154 1.58 -0.47 2.57
C GLY A 154 1.79 -0.14 1.09
N PHE A 155 3.00 -0.35 0.57
CA PHE A 155 3.31 -0.19 -0.84
C PHE A 155 2.59 -1.21 -1.73
N GLY A 156 2.52 -2.48 -1.30
CA GLY A 156 1.75 -3.51 -2.01
C GLY A 156 0.27 -3.14 -2.09
N PHE A 157 -0.35 -2.81 -0.97
CA PHE A 157 -1.75 -2.37 -0.94
C PHE A 157 -1.97 -1.12 -1.81
N GLY A 158 -1.15 -0.09 -1.62
CA GLY A 158 -1.28 1.19 -2.30
C GLY A 158 -1.08 1.10 -3.81
N ALA A 159 -0.22 0.19 -4.31
CA ALA A 159 -0.01 -0.03 -5.73
C ALA A 159 -1.28 -0.57 -6.41
N PHE A 160 -1.89 -1.61 -5.85
CA PHE A 160 -3.10 -2.21 -6.40
C PHE A 160 -4.31 -1.28 -6.27
N GLU A 161 -4.44 -0.57 -5.15
CA GLU A 161 -5.48 0.45 -4.98
C GLU A 161 -5.32 1.57 -6.02
N THR A 162 -4.09 2.04 -6.24
CA THR A 162 -3.81 3.10 -7.23
C THR A 162 -4.12 2.62 -8.65
N ALA A 163 -3.79 1.37 -8.99
CA ALA A 163 -4.14 0.82 -10.31
C ALA A 163 -5.66 0.80 -10.53
N GLY A 164 -6.43 0.37 -9.53
CA GLY A 164 -7.89 0.40 -9.58
C GLY A 164 -8.46 1.82 -9.69
N GLN A 165 -7.92 2.77 -8.91
CA GLN A 165 -8.35 4.17 -8.97
C GLN A 165 -7.96 4.85 -10.29
N ALA A 166 -6.79 4.54 -10.86
CA ALA A 166 -6.34 5.05 -12.14
C ALA A 166 -7.24 4.56 -13.28
N LEU A 167 -7.67 3.30 -13.24
CA LEU A 167 -8.63 2.76 -14.20
C LEU A 167 -10.03 3.37 -14.05
N GLN A 168 -10.47 3.62 -12.81
CA GLN A 168 -11.72 4.36 -12.58
C GLN A 168 -11.62 5.81 -13.09
N ALA A 169 -10.51 6.50 -12.85
CA ALA A 169 -10.28 7.86 -13.34
C ALA A 169 -10.22 7.93 -14.87
N LEU A 170 -9.76 6.87 -15.53
CA LEU A 170 -9.83 6.73 -16.98
C LEU A 170 -11.28 6.73 -17.47
N MET A 171 -12.18 6.03 -16.78
CA MET A 171 -13.59 5.90 -17.15
C MET A 171 -14.41 7.07 -16.59
N ASN A 172 -14.43 8.20 -17.28
CA ASN A 172 -15.21 9.37 -16.86
C ASN A 172 -16.57 9.44 -17.59
N VAL A 173 -17.46 10.32 -17.10
CA VAL A 173 -18.81 10.51 -17.67
C VAL A 173 -18.78 10.99 -19.13
N SER A 174 -17.67 11.60 -19.56
CA SER A 174 -17.45 12.09 -20.92
C SER A 174 -16.67 11.11 -21.82
N GLY A 175 -16.35 9.90 -21.34
CA GLY A 175 -15.56 8.89 -22.04
C GLY A 175 -14.21 8.55 -21.37
N LEU A 176 -13.24 8.09 -22.18
CA LEU A 176 -11.92 7.73 -21.69
C LEU A 176 -11.04 8.98 -21.51
N SER A 177 -10.50 9.21 -20.31
CA SER A 177 -9.59 10.32 -20.00
C SER A 177 -8.22 9.86 -19.53
N MET A 178 -7.27 9.84 -20.46
CA MET A 178 -5.87 9.55 -20.15
C MET A 178 -5.26 10.59 -19.21
N GLY A 179 -5.68 11.86 -19.30
CA GLY A 179 -5.22 12.91 -18.41
C GLY A 179 -5.59 12.63 -16.95
N ALA A 180 -6.84 12.22 -16.69
CA ALA A 180 -7.32 11.90 -15.35
C ALA A 180 -6.64 10.64 -14.77
N LEU A 181 -6.40 9.63 -15.61
CA LEU A 181 -5.61 8.46 -15.26
C LEU A 181 -4.21 8.88 -14.80
N VAL A 182 -3.46 9.60 -15.65
CA VAL A 182 -2.07 10.01 -15.38
C VAL A 182 -1.98 10.93 -14.18
N GLU A 183 -2.91 11.87 -14.01
CA GLU A 183 -2.98 12.74 -12.83
C GLU A 183 -3.14 11.92 -11.54
N THR A 184 -4.02 10.92 -11.56
CA THR A 184 -4.27 10.04 -10.42
C THR A 184 -3.02 9.25 -10.06
N GLU A 185 -2.34 8.68 -11.06
CA GLU A 185 -1.09 7.94 -10.86
C GLU A 185 0.00 8.83 -10.29
N LEU A 186 0.26 9.98 -10.91
CA LEU A 186 1.33 10.89 -10.48
C LEU A 186 1.13 11.36 -9.04
N LEU A 187 -0.08 11.79 -8.69
CA LEU A 187 -0.39 12.27 -7.35
C LEU A 187 -0.21 11.16 -6.31
N ARG A 188 -0.77 9.98 -6.57
CA ARG A 188 -0.75 8.87 -5.61
C ARG A 188 0.62 8.21 -5.51
N ALA A 189 1.29 7.96 -6.63
CA ALA A 189 2.60 7.31 -6.65
C ALA A 189 3.65 8.19 -5.97
N LEU A 190 3.65 9.51 -6.24
CA LEU A 190 4.63 10.44 -5.63
C LEU A 190 4.46 10.53 -4.11
N LEU A 191 3.22 10.49 -3.63
CA LEU A 191 2.90 10.59 -2.21
C LEU A 191 2.92 9.23 -1.50
N ALA A 192 2.92 8.10 -2.22
CA ALA A 192 2.94 6.75 -1.64
C ALA A 192 4.03 6.53 -0.56
N PRO A 193 5.28 7.03 -0.70
CA PRO A 193 6.31 6.87 0.32
C PRO A 193 6.02 7.58 1.65
N VAL A 194 5.26 8.67 1.63
CA VAL A 194 4.87 9.45 2.83
C VAL A 194 3.40 9.24 3.23
N GLY A 195 2.65 8.52 2.39
CA GLY A 195 1.28 8.09 2.62
C GLY A 195 1.23 6.62 3.06
N GLN A 196 0.57 5.80 2.24
CA GLN A 196 0.32 4.38 2.47
C GLN A 196 1.57 3.60 2.93
N GLY A 197 2.73 3.82 2.30
CA GLY A 197 3.98 3.17 2.71
C GLY A 197 4.42 3.57 4.12
N LEU A 198 4.36 4.85 4.47
CA LEU A 198 4.77 5.35 5.77
C LEU A 198 3.79 4.98 6.89
N TRP A 199 2.49 5.13 6.68
CA TRP A 199 1.50 4.86 7.72
C TRP A 199 1.53 3.39 8.15
N THR A 200 1.54 2.47 7.19
CA THR A 200 1.65 1.05 7.48
C THR A 200 3.03 0.67 8.04
N ALA A 201 4.10 1.37 7.65
CA ALA A 201 5.40 1.22 8.30
C ALA A 201 5.34 1.56 9.79
N LEU A 202 4.74 2.70 10.15
CA LEU A 202 4.62 3.14 11.54
C LEU A 202 3.82 2.14 12.37
N ILE A 203 2.67 1.68 11.86
CA ILE A 203 1.88 0.64 12.51
C ILE A 203 2.70 -0.64 12.67
N GLY A 204 3.29 -1.16 11.59
CA GLY A 204 4.06 -2.39 11.62
C GLY A 204 5.28 -2.32 12.54
N GLY A 205 5.96 -1.18 12.56
CA GLY A 205 7.05 -0.88 13.48
C GLY A 205 6.60 -0.99 14.94
N THR A 206 5.49 -0.34 15.30
CA THR A 206 4.98 -0.39 16.68
C THR A 206 4.52 -1.79 17.10
N ILE A 207 3.88 -2.55 16.21
CA ILE A 207 3.48 -3.95 16.44
C ILE A 207 4.72 -4.81 16.74
N PHE A 208 5.76 -4.69 15.91
CA PHE A 208 6.98 -5.46 16.08
C PHE A 208 7.74 -5.05 17.36
N ALA A 209 7.81 -3.76 17.66
CA ALA A 209 8.44 -3.26 18.87
C ALA A 209 7.71 -3.70 20.16
N ALA A 210 6.39 -3.91 20.10
CA ALA A 210 5.60 -4.39 21.22
C ALA A 210 5.74 -5.91 21.47
N THR A 211 6.30 -6.66 20.52
CA THR A 211 6.43 -8.12 20.61
C THR A 211 7.45 -8.52 21.68
N LYS A 212 7.11 -9.50 22.53
CA LYS A 212 8.01 -10.05 23.56
C LYS A 212 8.17 -11.56 23.37
N GLY A 213 9.37 -12.01 23.05
CA GLY A 213 9.62 -13.39 22.62
C GLY A 213 8.89 -13.70 21.30
N ASP A 214 8.19 -14.82 21.25
CA ASP A 214 7.44 -15.26 20.06
C ASP A 214 5.95 -14.89 20.05
N ARG A 215 5.47 -14.09 21.02
CA ARG A 215 4.05 -13.74 21.16
C ARG A 215 3.76 -12.29 20.79
N TRP A 216 2.79 -12.10 19.90
CA TRP A 216 2.21 -10.79 19.59
C TRP A 216 1.55 -10.18 20.84
N ARG A 217 1.67 -8.86 21.01
CA ARG A 217 1.05 -8.13 22.11
C ARG A 217 0.28 -6.92 21.58
N PHE A 218 -1.00 -6.87 21.91
CA PHE A 218 -1.83 -5.70 21.68
C PHE A 218 -1.69 -4.76 22.88
N THR A 219 -0.84 -3.74 22.71
CA THR A 219 -0.64 -2.69 23.72
C THR A 219 -1.44 -1.45 23.33
N SER A 220 -1.63 -0.52 24.27
CA SER A 220 -2.20 0.80 23.98
C SER A 220 -1.44 1.50 22.86
N GLY A 221 -0.11 1.36 22.79
CA GLY A 221 0.71 1.90 21.71
C GLY A 221 0.36 1.35 20.33
N VAL A 222 0.06 0.05 20.23
CA VAL A 222 -0.40 -0.57 18.97
C VAL A 222 -1.79 -0.07 18.59
N PHE A 223 -2.69 0.04 19.56
CA PHE A 223 -4.04 0.56 19.34
C PHE A 223 -4.01 2.00 18.81
N PHE A 224 -3.24 2.89 19.45
CA PHE A 224 -3.11 4.28 18.99
C PHE A 224 -2.32 4.42 17.68
N ALA A 225 -1.39 3.51 17.39
CA ALA A 225 -0.75 3.49 16.07
C ALA A 225 -1.74 3.12 14.97
N TYR A 226 -2.55 2.08 15.19
CA TYR A 226 -3.61 1.71 14.26
C TYR A 226 -4.61 2.87 14.05
N LEU A 227 -5.09 3.49 15.13
CA LEU A 227 -6.01 4.62 15.04
C LEU A 227 -5.37 5.84 14.37
N GLY A 228 -4.10 6.12 14.66
CA GLY A 228 -3.34 7.21 14.05
C GLY A 228 -3.13 7.03 12.55
N GLY A 229 -2.75 5.81 12.11
CA GLY A 229 -2.65 5.51 10.69
C GLY A 229 -4.00 5.56 9.97
N SER A 230 -5.06 5.04 10.61
CA SER A 230 -6.43 5.13 10.08
C SER A 230 -6.92 6.57 9.98
N LEU A 231 -6.56 7.44 10.94
CA LEU A 231 -6.87 8.86 10.88
C LEU A 231 -6.16 9.56 9.73
N LEU A 232 -4.85 9.31 9.53
CA LEU A 232 -4.11 9.87 8.40
C LEU A 232 -4.71 9.44 7.05
N HIS A 233 -5.15 8.18 6.97
CA HIS A 233 -5.82 7.65 5.79
C HIS A 233 -7.21 8.27 5.58
N ALA A 234 -8.04 8.34 6.62
CA ALA A 234 -9.36 8.99 6.54
C ALA A 234 -9.24 10.47 6.13
N LEU A 235 -8.22 11.18 6.66
CA LEU A 235 -7.91 12.53 6.23
C LEU A 235 -7.57 12.55 4.74
N TRP A 236 -6.65 11.70 4.28
CA TRP A 236 -6.29 11.58 2.86
C TRP A 236 -7.50 11.38 1.93
N ASP A 237 -8.39 10.43 2.26
CA ASP A 237 -9.56 10.11 1.43
C ASP A 237 -10.58 11.25 1.42
N SER A 238 -10.72 11.96 2.54
CA SER A 238 -11.67 13.07 2.66
C SER A 238 -11.18 14.39 2.07
N LEU A 239 -9.88 14.54 1.76
CA LEU A 239 -9.29 15.83 1.33
C LEU A 239 -9.99 16.46 0.13
N ARG A 240 -10.32 15.67 -0.90
CA ARG A 240 -10.99 16.19 -2.11
C ARG A 240 -12.39 16.70 -1.77
N SER A 241 -13.16 15.94 -0.99
CA SER A 241 -14.52 16.34 -0.58
C SER A 241 -14.51 17.56 0.35
N VAL A 242 -13.59 17.61 1.30
CA VAL A 242 -13.39 18.78 2.18
C VAL A 242 -13.03 20.01 1.34
N ALA A 243 -12.14 19.87 0.35
CA ALA A 243 -11.78 20.98 -0.52
C ALA A 243 -12.96 21.48 -1.37
N VAL A 244 -13.82 20.59 -1.88
CA VAL A 244 -15.07 20.98 -2.56
C VAL A 244 -15.97 21.79 -1.63
N VAL A 245 -16.29 21.25 -0.45
CA VAL A 245 -17.17 21.92 0.52
C VAL A 245 -16.59 23.27 0.95
N PHE A 246 -15.30 23.32 1.27
CA PHE A 246 -14.60 24.55 1.63
C PHE A 246 -14.69 25.59 0.52
N THR A 247 -14.46 25.18 -0.73
CA THR A 247 -14.55 26.06 -1.90
C THR A 247 -15.96 26.63 -2.06
N LEU A 248 -16.99 25.78 -2.01
CA LEU A 248 -18.39 26.23 -2.17
C LEU A 248 -18.84 27.19 -1.05
N LEU A 249 -18.42 26.91 0.19
CA LEU A 249 -18.73 27.78 1.34
C LEU A 249 -18.03 29.14 1.24
N THR A 250 -16.77 29.15 0.84
CA THR A 250 -15.96 30.38 0.73
C THR A 250 -16.34 31.25 -0.46
N THR A 251 -16.77 30.65 -1.58
CA THR A 251 -17.26 31.41 -2.74
C THR A 251 -18.75 31.80 -2.63
N ASN A 252 -19.40 31.47 -1.52
CA ASN A 252 -20.81 31.74 -1.24
C ASN A 252 -21.76 31.24 -2.36
N THR A 253 -21.41 30.13 -3.02
CA THR A 253 -22.21 29.54 -4.11
C THR A 253 -23.23 28.53 -3.58
N SER A 254 -23.93 28.89 -2.51
CA SER A 254 -24.98 28.07 -1.89
C SER A 254 -26.14 27.76 -2.85
N TRP A 255 -26.33 28.54 -3.92
CA TRP A 255 -27.34 28.33 -4.97
C TRP A 255 -27.00 27.18 -5.95
N GLU A 256 -25.73 26.81 -6.10
CA GLU A 256 -25.28 25.71 -6.97
C GLU A 256 -25.68 24.34 -6.40
N SER A 257 -25.82 24.22 -5.07
CA SER A 257 -26.34 23.00 -4.42
C SER A 257 -27.78 22.68 -4.82
N ARG A 258 -28.59 23.72 -5.08
CA ARG A 258 -29.97 23.60 -5.58
C ARG A 258 -30.01 23.28 -7.08
N LEU A 259 -29.02 23.73 -7.85
CA LEU A 259 -28.88 23.37 -9.27
C LEU A 259 -28.42 21.93 -9.43
N LEU A 260 -27.55 21.43 -8.56
CA LEU A 260 -27.14 20.03 -8.51
C LEU A 260 -28.32 19.09 -8.19
N THR A 261 -29.21 19.46 -7.26
CA THR A 261 -30.46 18.70 -7.01
C THR A 261 -31.47 18.78 -8.15
N LEU A 262 -31.36 19.77 -9.03
CA LEU A 262 -32.15 19.91 -10.26
C LEU A 262 -31.46 19.28 -11.49
N GLY A 263 -30.32 18.59 -11.31
CA GLY A 263 -29.61 17.89 -12.38
C GLY A 263 -28.69 18.78 -13.24
N TYR A 264 -28.46 20.03 -12.84
CA TYR A 264 -27.52 20.93 -13.52
C TYR A 264 -26.12 20.77 -12.94
N ILE A 265 -25.10 20.62 -13.81
CA ILE A 265 -23.69 20.62 -13.42
C ILE A 265 -23.13 22.02 -13.72
N PRO A 266 -23.10 22.95 -12.75
CA PRO A 266 -22.51 24.27 -12.96
C PRO A 266 -21.02 24.14 -13.27
N ARG A 267 -20.54 24.91 -14.25
CA ARG A 267 -19.10 24.97 -14.57
C ARG A 267 -18.40 25.79 -13.50
N PRO A 268 -17.37 25.24 -12.80
CA PRO A 268 -16.69 25.98 -11.76
C PRO A 268 -15.96 27.19 -12.34
N SER A 269 -16.01 28.31 -11.62
CA SER A 269 -15.23 29.51 -11.95
C SER A 269 -13.73 29.26 -11.77
N THR A 270 -12.88 30.06 -12.44
CA THR A 270 -11.42 29.98 -12.27
C THR A 270 -10.98 30.14 -10.82
N ALA A 271 -11.67 31.01 -10.06
CA ALA A 271 -11.41 31.21 -8.63
C ALA A 271 -11.72 29.94 -7.80
N GLN A 272 -12.84 29.26 -8.08
CA GLN A 272 -13.20 28.00 -7.42
C GLN A 272 -12.19 26.90 -7.75
N VAL A 273 -11.76 26.78 -9.01
CA VAL A 273 -10.74 25.80 -9.42
C VAL A 273 -9.43 26.06 -8.66
N HIS A 274 -8.94 27.30 -8.65
CA HIS A 274 -7.71 27.63 -7.92
C HIS A 274 -7.82 27.35 -6.42
N LEU A 275 -8.94 27.74 -5.80
CA LEU A 275 -9.14 27.53 -4.37
C LEU A 275 -9.23 26.04 -4.01
N TYR A 276 -9.94 25.25 -4.81
CA TYR A 276 -9.97 23.80 -4.68
C TYR A 276 -8.56 23.21 -4.80
N THR A 277 -7.83 23.53 -5.87
CA THR A 277 -6.48 23.00 -6.12
C THR A 277 -5.52 23.33 -4.98
N VAL A 278 -5.49 24.59 -4.52
CA VAL A 278 -4.61 25.01 -3.40
C VAL A 278 -5.02 24.31 -2.11
N THR A 279 -6.30 24.24 -1.80
CA THR A 279 -6.80 23.59 -0.57
C THR A 279 -6.44 22.11 -0.55
N THR A 280 -6.65 21.40 -1.66
CA THR A 280 -6.29 19.99 -1.80
C THR A 280 -4.77 19.79 -1.69
N ALA A 281 -3.97 20.62 -2.36
CA ALA A 281 -2.50 20.53 -2.31
C ALA A 281 -1.96 20.75 -0.89
N VAL A 282 -2.43 21.79 -0.21
CA VAL A 282 -2.07 22.08 1.19
C VAL A 282 -2.48 20.92 2.10
N GLY A 283 -3.69 20.38 1.92
CA GLY A 283 -4.16 19.22 2.67
C GLY A 283 -3.24 18.01 2.54
N TYR A 284 -2.83 17.66 1.32
CA TYR A 284 -1.91 16.54 1.09
C TYR A 284 -0.53 16.77 1.75
N VAL A 285 -0.01 18.00 1.67
CA VAL A 285 1.26 18.38 2.33
C VAL A 285 1.14 18.24 3.85
N LEU A 286 0.03 18.68 4.45
CA LEU A 286 -0.18 18.57 5.89
C LEU A 286 -0.28 17.12 6.34
N VAL A 287 -1.03 16.27 5.64
CA VAL A 287 -1.14 14.84 5.97
C VAL A 287 0.23 14.15 5.87
N ALA A 288 0.99 14.43 4.81
CA ALA A 288 2.35 13.91 4.65
C ALA A 288 3.29 14.39 5.78
N ALA A 289 3.22 15.68 6.14
CA ALA A 289 4.01 16.26 7.22
C ALA A 289 3.69 15.63 8.58
N LEU A 290 2.42 15.36 8.88
CA LEU A 290 2.01 14.67 10.10
C LEU A 290 2.59 13.25 10.19
N GLY A 291 2.57 12.50 9.08
CA GLY A 291 3.19 11.17 9.01
C GLY A 291 4.70 11.23 9.25
N VAL A 292 5.41 12.16 8.60
CA VAL A 292 6.86 12.35 8.76
C VAL A 292 7.22 12.80 10.18
N LEU A 293 6.43 13.72 10.76
CA LEU A 293 6.58 14.16 12.14
C LEU A 293 6.45 12.97 13.11
N TRP A 294 5.44 12.12 12.90
CA TRP A 294 5.24 10.92 13.71
C TRP A 294 6.43 9.97 13.61
N LEU A 295 6.98 9.72 12.41
CA LEU A 295 8.22 8.96 12.24
C LEU A 295 9.40 9.59 13.02
N GLY A 296 9.53 10.92 12.98
CA GLY A 296 10.53 11.66 13.73
C GLY A 296 10.41 11.47 15.25
N ILE A 297 9.18 11.55 15.78
CA ILE A 297 8.89 11.31 17.20
C ILE A 297 9.23 9.86 17.60
N LEU A 298 8.83 8.89 16.77
CA LEU A 298 9.10 7.47 17.02
C LEU A 298 10.59 7.17 17.04
N ARG A 299 11.36 7.78 16.13
CA ARG A 299 12.83 7.66 16.10
C ARG A 299 13.49 8.26 17.35
N ARG A 300 13.09 9.46 17.77
CA ARG A 300 13.67 10.15 18.95
C ARG A 300 13.46 9.38 20.24
N ARG A 301 12.32 8.71 20.42
CA ARG A 301 12.04 7.87 21.59
C ARG A 301 12.94 6.64 21.69
N MET A 302 13.73 6.34 20.66
CA MET A 302 14.62 5.18 20.59
C MET A 302 16.12 5.48 20.68
N GLU A 303 16.54 6.73 20.51
CA GLU A 303 17.94 7.15 20.70
C GLU A 303 18.46 7.20 22.17
N PRO A 304 17.70 7.00 23.28
CA PRO A 304 18.27 7.10 24.64
C PRO A 304 18.99 5.88 25.25
N VAL A 305 19.31 4.80 24.53
CA VAL A 305 19.90 3.58 25.17
C VAL A 305 21.35 3.28 24.75
N THR A 306 21.86 3.88 23.67
CA THR A 306 23.25 3.66 23.23
C THR A 306 24.24 4.64 23.87
N ALA A 307 23.77 5.73 24.49
CA ALA A 307 24.62 6.73 25.13
C ALA A 307 24.95 6.42 26.61
N ILE A 308 24.31 5.41 27.22
CA ILE A 308 24.52 5.05 28.64
C ILE A 308 25.54 3.91 28.80
N LEU A 309 25.81 3.15 27.74
CA LEU A 309 26.91 2.18 27.71
C LEU A 309 28.03 2.80 26.89
N GLY A 310 29.04 3.35 27.56
CA GLY A 310 30.27 3.82 26.93
C GLY A 310 30.93 2.74 26.07
N PRO A 311 31.94 3.10 25.24
CA PRO A 311 32.63 2.13 24.40
C PRO A 311 33.12 0.95 25.25
N PRO A 312 32.99 -0.31 24.76
CA PRO A 312 33.46 -1.47 25.51
C PRO A 312 34.95 -1.31 25.80
N GLU A 313 35.31 -1.44 27.07
CA GLU A 313 36.69 -1.44 27.53
C GLU A 313 37.48 -2.52 26.76
N PRO A 314 38.67 -2.20 26.20
CA PRO A 314 39.44 -3.18 25.46
C PRO A 314 39.78 -4.36 26.38
N ALA A 315 39.42 -5.56 25.95
CA ALA A 315 39.76 -6.80 26.64
C ALA A 315 41.28 -6.89 26.80
N VAL A 316 41.76 -6.73 28.04
CA VAL A 316 43.16 -6.99 28.40
C VAL A 316 43.40 -8.49 28.22
N GLY A 317 44.23 -8.80 27.21
CA GLY A 317 44.55 -10.15 26.79
C GLY A 317 45.33 -10.93 27.84
N THR A 318 44.97 -12.21 27.97
CA THR A 318 45.74 -13.22 28.69
C THR A 318 46.87 -13.75 27.82
N THR A 319 48.09 -13.38 28.15
CA THR A 319 49.38 -14.08 27.89
C THR A 319 50.40 -13.34 28.77
N GLU A 320 51.09 -13.96 29.72
CA GLU A 320 52.17 -14.94 29.51
C GLU A 320 52.32 -15.87 30.72
N ALA A 321 52.84 -17.07 30.46
CA ALA A 321 53.30 -18.04 31.46
C ALA A 321 54.75 -17.76 31.85
N SER A 322 55.09 -17.85 33.14
CA SER A 322 56.47 -18.09 33.60
C SER A 322 56.54 -18.69 35.02
N GLU A 323 57.00 -19.95 35.06
CA GLU A 323 57.85 -20.66 36.04
C GLU A 323 57.56 -20.80 37.57
N ALA A 324 57.66 -22.08 37.97
CA ALA A 324 58.15 -22.69 39.21
C ALA A 324 57.33 -22.50 40.51
N THR A 325 56.90 -23.55 41.22
CA THR A 325 57.76 -24.47 42.00
C THR A 325 56.98 -25.73 42.42
N ALA A 326 57.69 -26.83 42.67
CA ALA A 326 57.22 -28.21 42.73
C ALA A 326 56.81 -28.75 44.14
N THR A 327 55.86 -29.71 44.15
CA THR A 327 55.77 -30.98 44.95
C THR A 327 55.36 -30.94 46.46
N PRO A 328 54.75 -32.01 47.11
CA PRO A 328 54.14 -33.27 46.64
C PRO A 328 52.68 -33.58 47.12
N ALA A 329 52.21 -34.76 46.65
CA ALA A 329 50.94 -35.47 46.75
C ALA A 329 50.42 -36.00 48.11
N GLY A 330 49.09 -36.21 48.16
CA GLY A 330 48.40 -37.40 48.71
C GLY A 330 47.29 -37.14 49.76
N PRO A 331 46.27 -38.02 49.92
CA PRO A 331 45.62 -38.93 48.97
C PRO A 331 44.08 -38.80 48.93
N ALA A 332 43.47 -39.60 48.05
CA ALA A 332 42.06 -39.71 47.72
C ALA A 332 41.16 -40.24 48.87
N GLU A 333 39.88 -39.84 48.84
CA GLU A 333 38.81 -40.60 49.49
C GLU A 333 37.59 -40.65 48.57
N ALA A 334 37.05 -41.86 48.44
CA ALA A 334 35.99 -42.27 47.53
C ALA A 334 34.66 -42.35 48.27
N VAL A 335 33.55 -41.98 47.62
CA VAL A 335 32.20 -42.43 47.98
C VAL A 335 31.36 -42.55 46.69
N GLU A 336 30.98 -43.78 46.33
CA GLU A 336 29.81 -44.11 45.51
C GLU A 336 28.69 -44.73 46.42
N PRO A 337 27.56 -45.27 45.91
CA PRO A 337 26.36 -44.53 45.52
C PRO A 337 25.08 -45.12 46.17
N ALA A 338 23.94 -44.42 46.06
CA ALA A 338 22.60 -44.99 46.31
C ALA A 338 21.57 -44.12 45.58
N GLY A 339 20.55 -44.60 44.90
CA GLY A 339 20.04 -45.94 44.64
C GLY A 339 18.93 -45.83 43.59
N ALA A 340 18.63 -46.95 42.95
CA ALA A 340 17.61 -47.10 41.92
C ALA A 340 16.18 -46.93 42.47
N VAL A 341 15.27 -46.39 41.65
CA VAL A 341 13.86 -46.81 41.62
C VAL A 341 13.36 -46.87 40.17
N GLU A 342 12.54 -47.87 39.96
CA GLU A 342 12.13 -48.59 38.77
C GLU A 342 10.89 -48.02 38.06
N SER A 343 10.69 -48.55 36.85
CA SER A 343 9.63 -48.32 35.86
C SER A 343 8.20 -48.71 36.30
N ALA A 344 7.20 -47.96 35.81
CA ALA A 344 5.86 -48.43 35.37
C ALA A 344 5.08 -47.18 34.90
N GLY A 345 4.21 -47.16 33.89
CA GLY A 345 3.59 -48.16 33.04
C GLY A 345 2.60 -47.41 32.13
N ALA A 346 2.34 -47.97 30.95
CA ALA A 346 1.40 -47.44 29.97
C ALA A 346 -0.06 -47.57 30.43
N VAL A 347 -0.90 -46.56 30.17
CA VAL A 347 -2.37 -46.69 30.04
C VAL A 347 -2.90 -45.59 29.09
N GLU A 348 -3.25 -45.97 27.85
CA GLU A 348 -4.45 -45.49 27.14
C GLU A 348 -5.62 -46.39 27.60
N PRO A 349 -6.90 -45.96 27.66
CA PRO A 349 -7.65 -45.47 26.48
C PRO A 349 -8.74 -44.42 26.79
N ALA A 350 -9.33 -43.82 25.73
CA ALA A 350 -10.79 -43.81 25.49
C ALA A 350 -11.20 -42.78 24.43
N GLU A 351 -11.59 -43.33 23.28
CA GLU A 351 -12.46 -42.79 22.24
C GLU A 351 -13.83 -42.36 22.82
N GLN A 352 -14.34 -41.17 22.44
CA GLN A 352 -15.76 -40.95 22.18
C GLN A 352 -16.10 -39.57 21.55
N ALA A 353 -16.75 -39.69 20.39
CA ALA A 353 -17.87 -38.90 19.87
C ALA A 353 -17.66 -37.46 19.34
N GLU A 354 -17.68 -37.36 18.00
CA GLU A 354 -18.18 -36.19 17.25
C GLU A 354 -19.66 -35.92 17.57
N PRO A 355 -20.07 -34.65 17.50
CA PRO A 355 -21.37 -34.34 16.92
C PRO A 355 -21.30 -33.22 15.86
N SER A 356 -21.74 -33.60 14.66
CA SER A 356 -22.77 -32.95 13.83
C SER A 356 -22.55 -31.52 13.33
N GLU A 357 -22.32 -31.42 12.02
CA GLU A 357 -22.52 -30.21 11.20
C GLU A 357 -23.96 -29.67 11.29
N PRO A 358 -24.17 -28.34 11.37
CA PRO A 358 -25.44 -27.73 11.02
C PRO A 358 -25.46 -27.36 9.52
N SER A 359 -26.53 -27.82 8.89
CA SER A 359 -26.93 -27.66 7.48
C SER A 359 -26.91 -26.24 6.92
N GLU A 360 -26.61 -26.16 5.62
CA GLU A 360 -26.68 -24.97 4.76
C GLU A 360 -28.06 -24.26 4.81
N PRO A 361 -28.09 -22.92 4.91
CA PRO A 361 -29.23 -22.13 4.48
C PRO A 361 -29.16 -21.89 2.97
N GLY A 362 -30.23 -22.29 2.27
CA GLY A 362 -30.36 -22.29 0.81
C GLY A 362 -30.20 -20.97 0.09
N GLU A 363 -29.95 -21.10 -1.22
CA GLU A 363 -29.74 -20.06 -2.22
C GLU A 363 -30.82 -18.97 -2.19
N PRO A 364 -30.44 -17.68 -2.18
CA PRO A 364 -31.33 -16.62 -2.60
C PRO A 364 -31.35 -16.52 -4.14
N SER A 365 -32.57 -16.59 -4.66
CA SER A 365 -32.98 -16.54 -6.06
C SER A 365 -32.35 -15.41 -6.88
N GLU A 366 -32.00 -15.75 -8.11
CA GLU A 366 -31.48 -14.90 -9.20
C GLU A 366 -32.34 -13.64 -9.44
N PRO A 367 -31.79 -12.41 -9.38
CA PRO A 367 -32.50 -11.24 -9.88
C PRO A 367 -32.44 -11.17 -11.40
N ALA A 368 -33.62 -11.02 -12.00
CA ALA A 368 -33.89 -10.99 -13.44
C ALA A 368 -32.94 -10.09 -14.25
N GLN A 369 -32.52 -10.61 -15.41
CA GLN A 369 -31.75 -9.90 -16.43
C GLN A 369 -32.50 -8.64 -16.93
N PRO A 370 -31.83 -7.49 -17.10
CA PRO A 370 -32.41 -6.39 -17.85
C PRO A 370 -32.42 -6.75 -19.34
N VAL A 371 -33.60 -6.65 -19.94
CA VAL A 371 -33.87 -6.85 -21.37
C VAL A 371 -32.92 -6.01 -22.22
N ALA A 372 -32.18 -6.69 -23.09
CA ALA A 372 -31.43 -6.08 -24.18
C ALA A 372 -32.41 -5.43 -25.17
N GLN A 373 -32.37 -4.11 -25.30
CA GLN A 373 -32.93 -3.44 -26.49
C GLN A 373 -31.91 -3.56 -27.62
N ALA A 374 -32.14 -4.55 -28.48
CA ALA A 374 -31.41 -4.73 -29.72
C ALA A 374 -31.68 -3.57 -30.69
N ALA A 375 -30.61 -3.14 -31.33
CA ALA A 375 -30.62 -2.28 -32.49
C ALA A 375 -31.52 -2.85 -33.61
N GLY A 376 -32.34 -1.99 -34.19
CA GLY A 376 -33.05 -2.23 -35.44
C GLY A 376 -32.75 -1.09 -36.41
N THR A 377 -31.77 -1.34 -37.28
CA THR A 377 -31.58 -0.65 -38.56
C THR A 377 -32.87 -0.61 -39.37
N ASN A 378 -33.20 0.52 -40.00
CA ASN A 378 -33.78 0.61 -41.36
C ASN A 378 -34.01 2.09 -41.76
N GLU A 379 -33.11 2.62 -42.58
CA GLU A 379 -33.48 3.55 -43.69
C GLU A 379 -33.89 2.70 -44.92
N PRO A 380 -34.47 3.23 -46.03
CA PRO A 380 -34.62 4.65 -46.44
C PRO A 380 -36.01 5.04 -46.98
N GLY A 381 -36.26 6.36 -47.15
CA GLY A 381 -37.44 6.86 -47.88
C GLY A 381 -37.44 8.37 -48.12
N GLN A 382 -37.15 8.76 -49.37
CA GLN A 382 -37.11 10.13 -49.89
C GLN A 382 -38.46 10.89 -49.80
N SER A 383 -38.40 12.19 -49.47
CA SER A 383 -39.18 13.32 -50.07
C SER A 383 -38.84 14.61 -49.29
N ALA A 384 -37.98 15.47 -49.81
CA ALA A 384 -38.31 16.61 -50.69
C ALA A 384 -38.84 17.85 -49.93
N THR A 385 -37.98 18.90 -49.91
CA THR A 385 -38.31 20.32 -50.11
C THR A 385 -39.07 21.00 -48.95
N GLN A 386 -38.60 22.08 -48.31
CA GLN A 386 -38.38 23.41 -48.89
C GLN A 386 -37.79 24.36 -47.82
N ALA A 387 -36.76 25.14 -48.18
CA ALA A 387 -36.31 26.32 -47.45
C ALA A 387 -36.85 27.58 -48.15
N PRO A 388 -37.10 28.70 -47.44
CA PRO A 388 -37.26 29.99 -48.09
C PRO A 388 -36.01 30.86 -47.89
N ALA A 389 -35.43 31.29 -49.00
CA ALA A 389 -34.47 32.38 -49.09
C ALA A 389 -35.17 33.63 -49.65
N GLU A 390 -34.79 34.80 -49.12
CA GLU A 390 -35.12 36.14 -49.63
C GLU A 390 -34.81 36.31 -51.12
N PRO A 391 -35.35 37.36 -51.75
CA PRO A 391 -34.43 38.44 -52.11
C PRO A 391 -34.97 39.87 -51.93
N ALA A 392 -33.99 40.77 -51.90
CA ALA A 392 -34.08 42.21 -51.71
C ALA A 392 -34.36 43.02 -52.99
N SER A 393 -34.72 44.28 -52.73
CA SER A 393 -34.50 45.50 -53.52
C SER A 393 -35.43 45.79 -54.71
N GLY A 394 -36.00 46.99 -54.68
CA GLY A 394 -36.84 47.59 -55.72
C GLY A 394 -37.21 49.02 -55.33
N ASP A 395 -36.24 49.91 -55.47
CA ASP A 395 -36.31 51.37 -55.33
C ASP A 395 -37.29 52.00 -56.34
N ARG A 396 -38.10 52.99 -55.89
CA ARG A 396 -38.60 54.19 -56.63
C ARG A 396 -39.74 54.92 -55.91
N THR A 397 -39.43 56.08 -55.34
CA THR A 397 -40.28 57.31 -55.33
C THR A 397 -40.29 57.95 -56.74
N PRO A 398 -41.09 58.99 -57.10
CA PRO A 398 -41.74 60.08 -56.34
C PRO A 398 -43.26 60.18 -56.67
N ASP A 399 -44.10 61.16 -56.32
CA ASP A 399 -43.97 62.62 -56.17
C ASP A 399 -45.24 63.19 -55.49
N LYS A 400 -45.11 64.40 -54.94
CA LYS A 400 -46.13 65.23 -54.30
C LYS A 400 -46.45 66.42 -55.23
N THR A 401 -47.71 66.59 -55.64
CA THR A 401 -48.43 67.79 -56.16
C THR A 401 -49.74 67.24 -56.77
N ASP A 402 -50.96 67.75 -56.66
CA ASP A 402 -51.56 69.05 -56.31
C ASP A 402 -53.06 68.82 -56.00
N ALA A 403 -53.69 69.87 -55.44
CA ALA A 403 -55.13 70.16 -55.26
C ALA A 403 -55.74 69.89 -53.87
#